data_AF-A0ABD0PTI5-F1
#
_entry.id   AF-A0ABD0PTI5-F1
#
_cell.length_a   1.000
_cell.length_b   1.000
_cell.length_c   1.000
_cell.angle_alpha   90.00
_cell.angle_beta   90.00
_cell.angle_gamma   90.00
#
_symmetry.space_group_name_H-M   'P 1'
#
loop_
_entity.id
_entity.type
_entity.pdbx_description
1 polymer ?
#
loop_
_entity_poly.entity_id
_entity_poly.type
_entity_poly.pdbx_seq_one_letter_code
_entity_poly.pdbx_strand_id
1 'polypeptide(L)' 'LEQPQSLACKLELASDQEIPADWFPFVRVECEVADAVASHTRVKSVGIESDVQPQKHLSSRAYYHCQ' A
#
# COMPACT_ATOMS: atom_id res chain seq x y z
N LEU A 1 12.51 16.47 -5.19
CA LEU A 1 11.09 16.85 -5.07
C LEU A 1 10.31 15.76 -5.79
N GLU A 2 9.67 14.88 -5.03
CA GLU A 2 8.79 13.84 -5.60
C GLU A 2 7.70 14.53 -6.44
N GLN A 3 7.54 14.11 -7.69
CA GLN A 3 6.48 14.64 -8.55
C GLN A 3 5.27 13.71 -8.51
N PRO A 4 4.04 14.24 -8.46
CA PRO A 4 2.83 13.41 -8.54
C PRO A 4 2.83 12.61 -9.84
N GLN A 5 2.61 11.30 -9.73
CA GLN A 5 2.40 10.43 -10.89
C GLN A 5 0.92 10.46 -11.28
N SER A 6 0.62 10.46 -12.59
CA SER A 6 -0.74 10.42 -13.10
C SER A 6 -0.93 9.25 -14.07
N LEU A 7 -2.12 8.64 -14.02
CA LEU A 7 -2.56 7.62 -14.96
C LEU A 7 -3.80 8.14 -15.70
N ALA A 8 -3.76 8.15 -17.04
CA ALA A 8 -4.89 8.51 -17.88
C ALA A 8 -5.09 7.43 -18.95
N CYS A 9 -6.32 6.93 -19.07
CA CYS A 9 -6.69 5.95 -20.07
C CYS A 9 -8.06 6.29 -20.67
N LYS A 10 -8.24 5.95 -21.96
CA LYS A 10 -9.53 6.06 -22.63
C LYS A 10 -10.21 4.69 -22.62
N LEU A 11 -11.47 4.66 -22.22
CA LEU A 11 -12.33 3.48 -22.35
C LEU A 11 -13.06 3.58 -23.70
N GLU A 12 -12.77 2.65 -24.61
CA GLU A 12 -13.51 2.51 -25.86
C GLU A 12 -14.68 1.55 -25.65
N LEU A 13 -15.86 1.92 -26.15
CA LEU A 13 -17.07 1.13 -26.09
C LEU A 13 -17.45 0.65 -27.49
N ALA A 14 -18.06 -0.53 -27.58
CA ALA A 14 -18.73 -0.95 -28.79
C ALA A 14 -20.00 -0.12 -29.04
N SER A 15 -20.49 -0.06 -30.27
CA SER A 15 -21.65 0.78 -30.64
C SER A 15 -22.95 0.40 -29.91
N ASP A 16 -23.04 -0.82 -29.42
CA ASP A 16 -24.16 -1.40 -28.68
C ASP A 16 -23.97 -1.35 -27.14
N GLN A 17 -22.86 -0.77 -26.66
CA GLN A 17 -22.60 -0.61 -25.23
C GLN A 17 -22.98 0.79 -24.75
N GLU A 18 -23.84 0.85 -23.74
CA GLU A 18 -24.20 2.08 -23.02
C GLU A 18 -23.61 2.06 -21.61
N ILE A 19 -23.20 3.23 -21.11
CA ILE A 19 -22.76 3.40 -19.73
C ILE A 19 -24.01 3.48 -18.82
N PRO A 20 -24.14 2.60 -17.81
CA PRO A 20 -25.24 2.68 -16.86
C PRO A 20 -25.26 4.02 -16.08
N ALA A 21 -26.45 4.53 -15.77
CA ALA A 21 -26.60 5.78 -15.02
C ALA A 21 -26.05 5.70 -13.58
N ASP A 22 -25.96 4.49 -13.02
CA ASP A 22 -25.42 4.17 -11.70
C ASP A 22 -23.96 3.67 -11.76
N TRP A 23 -23.28 3.82 -12.90
CA TRP A 23 -21.91 3.38 -13.05
C TRP A 23 -20.95 4.21 -12.20
N PHE A 24 -20.34 3.55 -11.21
CA PHE A 24 -19.31 4.13 -10.35
C PHE A 24 -18.03 3.28 -10.44
N PRO A 25 -17.15 3.55 -11.42
CA PRO A 25 -15.89 2.84 -11.53
C PRO A 25 -15.00 3.18 -10.33
N PHE A 26 -14.38 2.18 -9.73
CA PHE A 26 -13.38 2.38 -8.68
C PHE A 26 -12.02 1.84 -9.12
N VAL A 27 -10.96 2.44 -8.58
CA VAL A 27 -9.60 1.98 -8.80
C VAL A 27 -9.03 1.58 -7.46
N ARG A 28 -8.45 0.38 -7.39
CA ARG A 28 -7.71 -0.04 -6.22
C ARG A 28 -6.23 0.25 -6.41
N VAL A 29 -5.60 0.88 -5.43
CA VAL A 29 -4.15 1.07 -5.39
C VAL A 29 -3.58 0.20 -4.27
N GLU A 30 -2.65 -0.69 -4.62
CA GLU A 30 -1.94 -1.56 -3.68
C GLU A 30 -0.44 -1.29 -3.80
N CYS A 31 0.21 -0.99 -2.67
CA CYS A 31 1.67 -0.82 -2.64
C CYS A 31 2.28 -1.27 -1.30
N GLU A 32 3.52 -1.77 -1.38
CA GLU A 32 4.36 -2.07 -0.22
C GLU A 32 5.43 -0.97 -0.10
N VAL A 33 5.55 -0.38 1.09
CA VAL A 33 6.56 0.64 1.38
C VAL A 33 7.49 0.11 2.46
N ALA A 34 8.76 -0.05 2.09
CA ALA A 34 9.83 -0.39 3.03
C ALA A 34 10.07 0.76 4.02
N ASP A 35 10.51 0.40 5.23
CA ASP A 35 10.86 1.35 6.29
C ASP A 35 9.72 2.29 6.72
N ALA A 36 8.47 1.92 6.39
CA ALA A 36 7.26 2.64 6.78
C ALA A 36 6.40 1.83 7.76
N VAL A 37 5.65 2.53 8.63
CA VAL A 37 4.69 1.94 9.56
C VAL A 37 3.38 2.72 9.52
N ALA A 38 2.38 2.20 8.80
CA ALA A 38 1.09 2.86 8.63
C ALA A 38 0.35 3.10 9.96
N SER A 39 0.52 2.22 10.94
CA SER A 39 -0.12 2.31 12.27
C SER A 39 0.64 3.18 13.28
N HIS A 40 1.82 3.70 12.92
CA HIS A 40 2.77 4.33 13.84
C HIS A 40 3.21 3.45 15.03
N THR A 41 2.98 2.15 15.00
CA THR A 41 3.42 1.21 16.05
C THR A 41 4.94 1.18 16.13
N ARG A 42 5.49 1.21 17.36
CA ARG A 42 6.93 1.12 17.61
C ARG A 42 7.25 -0.06 18.51
N VAL A 43 8.19 -0.90 18.09
CA VAL A 43 8.74 -1.96 18.92
C VAL A 43 9.58 -1.32 20.03
N LYS A 44 9.19 -1.55 21.28
CA LYS A 44 9.87 -0.98 22.46
C LYS A 44 11.04 -1.83 22.92
N SER A 45 10.92 -3.15 22.82
CA SER A 45 11.96 -4.10 23.21
C SER A 45 11.82 -5.40 22.44
N VAL A 46 12.94 -6.07 22.23
CA VAL A 46 13.00 -7.44 21.71
C VAL A 46 13.77 -8.25 22.75
N GLY A 47 13.04 -8.99 23.58
CA GLY A 47 13.61 -9.80 24.66
C GLY A 47 14.23 -11.10 24.16
N ILE A 48 15.07 -11.72 24.98
CA ILE A 48 15.53 -13.11 24.85
C ILE A 48 15.55 -13.74 26.25
N GLU A 49 15.37 -15.06 26.33
CA GLU A 49 15.45 -15.83 27.58
C GLU A 49 16.87 -16.34 27.90
N SER A 50 17.89 -15.93 27.14
CA SER A 50 19.26 -16.45 27.23
C SER A 50 20.28 -15.35 27.60
N ASP A 51 21.35 -15.74 28.31
CA ASP A 51 22.48 -14.86 28.64
C ASP A 51 23.28 -14.40 27.42
N VAL A 52 23.18 -15.12 26.29
CA VAL A 52 23.87 -14.78 25.03
C VAL A 52 23.00 -13.83 24.21
N GLN A 53 23.45 -12.59 24.02
CA GLN A 53 22.74 -11.59 23.21
C GLN A 53 23.01 -11.78 21.71
N PRO A 54 22.02 -12.17 20.88
CA PRO A 54 22.18 -12.26 19.43
C PRO A 54 22.07 -10.87 18.78
N GLN A 55 22.62 -10.73 17.57
CA GLN A 55 22.40 -9.55 16.74
C GLN A 55 20.94 -9.50 16.26
N LYS A 56 20.24 -8.42 16.58
CA LYS A 56 18.82 -8.23 16.25
C LYS A 56 18.66 -7.23 15.11
N HIS A 57 17.81 -7.55 14.14
CA HIS A 57 17.45 -6.65 13.05
C HIS A 57 15.93 -6.46 13.07
N LEU A 58 15.50 -5.19 13.01
CA LEU A 58 14.10 -4.82 12.86
C LEU A 58 13.92 -4.29 11.44
N SER A 59 12.92 -4.80 10.74
CA SER A 59 12.49 -4.26 9.45
C SER A 59 11.01 -3.94 9.52
N SER A 60 10.64 -2.77 9.02
CA SER A 60 9.26 -2.31 8.96
C SER A 60 8.79 -2.30 7.52
N ARG A 61 7.53 -2.67 7.30
CA ARG A 61 6.86 -2.64 6.00
C ARG A 61 5.43 -2.19 6.21
N ALA A 62 4.95 -1.33 5.34
CA ALA A 62 3.56 -0.91 5.29
C ALA A 62 2.91 -1.40 4.00
N TYR A 63 1.72 -1.99 4.13
CA TYR A 63 0.89 -2.41 3.00
C TYR A 63 -0.31 -1.46 2.92
N TYR A 64 -0.38 -0.69 1.83
CA TYR A 64 -1.47 0.25 1.60
C TYR A 64 -2.48 -0.35 0.62
N HIS A 65 -3.76 -0.26 0.97
CA HIS A 65 -4.88 -0.65 0.14
C HIS A 65 -5.83 0.54 0.05
N CYS A 66 -5.68 1.38 -0.98
CA CYS A 66 -6.49 2.57 -1.18
C CYS A 66 -7.63 2.28 -2.18
N GLN A 67 -8.83 2.80 -1.89
CA GLN A 67 -10.04 2.71 -2.72
C GLN A 67 -10.55 4.11 -3.04
#